data_AF-A0A6L9IX59-F1
#
_entry.id   AF-A0A6L9IX59-F1
#
_cell.length_a   1.000
_cell.length_b   1.000
_cell.length_c   1.000
_cell.angle_alpha   90.00
_cell.angle_beta   90.00
_cell.angle_gamma   90.00
#
_symmetry.space_group_name_H-M   'P 1'
#
loop_
_entity.id
_entity.type
_entity.pdbx_description
1 polymer ?
#
loop_
_entity_poly.entity_id
_entity_poly.type
_entity_poly.pdbx_seq_one_letter_code
_entity_poly.pdbx_strand_id
1 'polypeptide(L)'
;MGIKLDWQVESEHTQMRAAENPDARRARHRTQRRVLLMVIGLISLIALTAGLIAWRLEQVDTHFRQDLEATVDVELATLRSGDFNAYTALIRSESTDFAPEQEREFGEYQALMRLDAIDFRADGDGVDPGVLSMEIDDQRARVVVQEVINGKPYELVWFYWYYESGEEDERGWRRVPDDYTFWGDEAEISTAHVTITFRELDRPLATALAPRLETWWVSGCALAGCPEPLPTLIVNIHPEPQGTLAVTWDVFDPWTLHIPSPLVERARSDDPLAPALVAINPALDDPYRTWDIVEDASEKLAERLIRYTANYEVPVNHADAAWLEDELVRWLAGTLRADQEPSVVGSRFIQTVLDLYGPQAPYTMLATLTPNATVGASLQTVTGVPFGDLPLEQLEYLDWEDFLLWRLTLESQLANPDTSGAFRSLYDMGNPLTVPVAENRLSNELTYVFRYTGQAQMVVEQVDIDRDQFGSIQLWAEISLVTGGQRQSEPIAWRLDYDTWLRTN
;
A
#
# COMPACT_ATOMS: atom_id res chain seq x y z
N MET A 1 -99.66 19.55 40.04
CA MET A 1 -98.97 20.44 41.00
C MET A 1 -97.65 20.81 40.35
N GLY A 2 -97.45 22.01 39.82
CA GLY A 2 -97.31 23.28 40.56
C GLY A 2 -95.92 23.24 41.21
N ILE A 3 -94.90 23.92 40.69
CA ILE A 3 -94.65 25.36 40.86
C ILE A 3 -94.04 25.97 39.58
N LYS A 4 -94.65 27.06 39.10
CA LYS A 4 -94.02 28.04 38.18
C LYS A 4 -93.24 29.04 39.04
N LEU A 5 -92.02 29.38 38.62
CA LEU A 5 -91.31 30.57 39.09
C LEU A 5 -91.04 31.45 37.88
N ASP A 6 -91.73 32.58 37.85
CA ASP A 6 -91.49 33.72 36.98
C ASP A 6 -90.10 34.30 37.27
N TRP A 7 -89.28 34.43 36.23
CA TRP A 7 -88.25 35.45 36.18
C TRP A 7 -88.29 36.06 34.77
N GLN A 8 -89.27 36.95 34.57
CA GLN A 8 -89.12 38.06 33.64
C GLN A 8 -89.17 39.28 34.53
N VAL A 9 -88.12 40.10 34.49
CA VAL A 9 -88.08 41.55 34.67
C VAL A 9 -86.62 41.96 34.91
N GLU A 10 -86.17 42.90 34.07
CA GLU A 10 -85.01 43.79 34.26
C GLU A 10 -83.60 43.13 34.21
N SER A 11 -82.63 43.59 33.44
CA SER A 11 -82.50 44.84 32.70
C SER A 11 -81.33 44.72 31.74
N GLU A 12 -81.51 45.28 30.56
CA GLU A 12 -80.47 45.76 29.67
C GLU A 12 -79.36 46.50 30.45
N HIS A 13 -78.31 45.81 30.85
CA HIS A 13 -77.04 46.46 31.12
C HIS A 13 -76.23 46.43 29.84
N THR A 14 -76.48 47.48 29.06
CA THR A 14 -75.47 48.21 28.28
C THR A 14 -74.07 47.71 28.59
N GLN A 15 -73.48 46.95 27.67
CA GLN A 15 -72.03 46.80 27.58
C GLN A 15 -71.44 48.18 27.26
N MET A 16 -71.39 49.06 28.27
CA MET A 16 -70.44 50.15 28.26
C MET A 16 -69.07 49.49 28.20
N ARG A 17 -68.49 49.42 26.99
CA ARG A 17 -67.04 49.33 26.85
C ARG A 17 -66.50 50.48 27.68
N ALA A 18 -66.13 50.18 28.92
CA ALA A 18 -65.38 51.08 29.77
C ALA A 18 -64.18 51.48 28.94
N ALA A 19 -64.21 52.70 28.41
CA ALA A 19 -63.08 53.28 27.72
C ALA A 19 -61.96 53.24 28.75
N GLU A 20 -61.05 52.30 28.55
CA GLU A 20 -59.90 52.08 29.41
C GLU A 20 -59.27 53.44 29.65
N ASN A 21 -59.22 53.85 30.92
CA ASN A 21 -58.77 55.17 31.33
C ASN A 21 -57.49 55.50 30.53
N PRO A 22 -57.44 56.60 29.76
CA PRO A 22 -56.32 56.91 28.87
C PRO A 22 -54.98 56.91 29.62
N ASP A 23 -54.99 57.23 30.92
CA ASP A 23 -53.80 57.18 31.75
C ASP A 23 -53.40 55.76 32.19
N ALA A 24 -54.35 54.84 32.32
CA ALA A 24 -54.07 53.42 32.56
C ALA A 24 -53.48 52.73 31.31
N ARG A 25 -53.94 53.09 30.10
CA ARG A 25 -53.32 52.66 28.83
C ARG A 25 -51.88 53.17 28.69
N ARG A 26 -51.65 54.45 28.97
CA ARG A 26 -50.31 55.06 28.95
C ARG A 26 -49.38 54.41 29.98
N ALA A 27 -49.89 54.09 31.17
CA ALA A 27 -49.11 53.40 32.21
C ALA A 27 -48.70 51.98 31.77
N ARG A 28 -49.64 51.18 31.22
CA ARG A 28 -49.35 49.83 30.69
C ARG A 28 -48.34 49.86 29.54
N HIS A 29 -48.48 50.80 28.60
CA HIS A 29 -47.49 50.93 27.53
C HIS A 29 -46.11 51.35 28.04
N ARG A 30 -46.02 52.14 29.11
CA ARG A 30 -44.74 52.50 29.74
C ARG A 30 -44.10 51.29 30.45
N THR A 31 -44.87 50.50 31.20
CA THR A 31 -44.34 49.28 31.83
C THR A 31 -43.98 48.21 30.81
N GLN A 32 -44.81 47.99 29.79
CA GLN A 32 -44.49 47.08 28.68
C GLN A 32 -43.24 47.51 27.93
N ARG A 33 -43.07 48.81 27.64
CA ARG A 33 -41.82 49.32 27.04
C ARG A 33 -40.62 49.15 27.96
N ARG A 34 -40.77 49.35 29.28
CA ARG A 34 -39.68 49.12 30.24
C ARG A 34 -39.26 47.65 30.31
N VAL A 35 -40.22 46.73 30.36
CA VAL A 35 -39.96 45.28 30.35
C VAL A 35 -39.33 44.86 29.03
N LEU A 36 -39.86 45.34 27.89
CA LEU A 36 -39.28 45.08 26.57
C LEU A 36 -37.84 45.60 26.49
N LEU A 37 -37.57 46.82 26.96
CA LEU A 37 -36.21 47.38 26.98
C LEU A 37 -35.28 46.59 27.92
N MET A 38 -35.76 46.08 29.05
CA MET A 38 -34.97 45.19 29.92
C MET A 38 -34.66 43.85 29.24
N VAL A 39 -35.64 43.24 28.58
CA VAL A 39 -35.44 41.99 27.84
C VAL A 39 -34.47 42.19 26.68
N ILE A 40 -34.63 43.25 25.90
CA ILE A 40 -33.68 43.62 24.83
C ILE A 40 -32.30 43.85 25.42
N GLY A 41 -32.19 44.62 26.52
CA GLY A 41 -30.91 44.86 27.19
C GLY A 41 -30.22 43.59 27.68
N LEU A 42 -30.99 42.63 28.22
CA LEU A 42 -30.47 41.33 28.64
C LEU A 42 -30.01 40.49 27.46
N ILE A 43 -30.81 40.41 26.38
CA ILE A 43 -30.43 39.69 25.15
C ILE A 43 -29.18 40.32 24.54
N SER A 44 -29.09 41.64 24.46
CA SER A 44 -27.91 42.35 23.97
C SER A 44 -26.69 42.07 24.83
N LEU A 45 -26.83 41.99 26.15
CA LEU A 45 -25.73 41.64 27.05
C LEU A 45 -25.24 40.21 26.79
N ILE A 46 -26.17 39.25 26.67
CA ILE A 46 -25.83 37.84 26.36
C ILE A 46 -25.13 37.73 25.00
N ALA A 47 -25.67 38.39 23.98
CA ALA A 47 -25.07 38.39 22.64
C ALA A 47 -23.66 39.01 22.64
N LEU A 48 -23.46 40.10 23.39
CA LEU A 48 -22.15 40.74 23.53
C LEU A 48 -21.16 39.83 24.27
N THR A 49 -21.58 39.15 25.35
CA THR A 49 -20.72 38.20 26.05
C THR A 49 -20.35 37.00 25.19
N ALA A 50 -21.30 36.43 24.44
CA ALA A 50 -21.03 35.33 23.52
C ALA A 50 -20.08 35.77 22.38
N GLY A 51 -20.27 36.97 21.85
CA GLY A 51 -19.38 37.55 20.84
C GLY A 51 -17.95 37.77 21.35
N LEU A 52 -17.78 38.26 22.59
CA LEU A 52 -16.46 38.41 23.20
C LEU A 52 -15.76 37.07 23.45
N ILE A 53 -16.51 36.04 23.86
CA ILE A 53 -15.97 34.69 24.05
C ILE A 53 -15.52 34.11 22.70
N ALA A 54 -16.37 34.18 21.67
CA ALA A 54 -16.04 33.69 20.34
C ALA A 54 -14.81 34.40 19.76
N TRP A 55 -14.74 35.73 19.87
CA TRP A 55 -13.59 36.52 19.44
C TRP A 55 -12.31 36.14 20.21
N ARG A 56 -12.41 35.89 21.52
CA ARG A 56 -11.26 35.47 22.31
C ARG A 56 -10.78 34.07 21.93
N LEU A 57 -11.70 33.14 21.64
CA LEU A 57 -11.35 31.79 21.17
C LEU A 57 -10.66 31.86 19.80
N GLU A 58 -11.14 32.69 18.88
CA GLU A 58 -10.51 32.91 17.57
C GLU A 58 -9.09 33.50 17.69
N GLN A 59 -8.88 34.44 18.61
CA GLN A 59 -7.54 34.96 18.90
C GLN A 59 -6.58 33.90 19.44
N VAL A 60 -7.08 33.03 20.33
CA VAL A 60 -6.28 31.97 20.93
C VAL A 60 -5.93 30.93 19.87
N ASP A 61 -6.88 30.52 19.03
CA ASP A 61 -6.64 29.61 17.90
C ASP A 61 -5.60 30.18 16.91
N THR A 62 -5.74 31.46 16.57
CA THR A 62 -4.80 32.15 15.68
C THR A 62 -3.39 32.18 16.28
N HIS A 63 -3.27 32.43 17.59
CA HIS A 63 -1.97 32.44 18.27
C HIS A 63 -1.33 31.05 18.29
N PHE A 64 -2.09 30.01 18.64
CA PHE A 64 -1.60 28.63 18.61
C PHE A 64 -1.13 28.22 17.22
N ARG A 65 -1.88 28.62 16.18
CA ARG A 65 -1.52 28.38 14.78
C ARG A 65 -0.21 29.06 14.40
N GLN A 66 -0.06 30.34 14.71
CA GLN A 66 1.16 31.11 14.44
C GLN A 66 2.38 30.56 15.19
N ASP A 67 2.19 30.15 16.44
CA ASP A 67 3.26 29.54 17.23
C ASP A 67 3.67 28.18 16.67
N LEU A 68 2.72 27.40 16.12
CA LEU A 68 3.01 26.13 15.46
C LEU A 68 3.76 26.33 14.14
N GLU A 69 3.29 27.25 13.29
CA GLU A 69 3.99 27.65 12.06
C GLU A 69 5.44 28.06 12.36
N ALA A 70 5.64 28.94 13.36
CA ALA A 70 6.98 29.34 13.77
C ALA A 70 7.84 28.17 14.27
N THR A 71 7.23 27.18 14.92
CA THR A 71 7.95 25.98 15.39
C THR A 71 8.41 25.12 14.21
N VAL A 72 7.53 24.88 13.24
CA VAL A 72 7.84 24.15 12.00
C VAL A 72 8.94 24.87 11.21
N ASP A 73 8.89 26.20 11.15
CA ASP A 73 9.91 27.03 10.49
C ASP A 73 11.29 26.88 11.11
N VAL A 74 11.33 26.88 12.45
CA VAL A 74 12.57 26.64 13.19
C VAL A 74 13.07 25.23 12.92
N GLU A 75 12.20 24.21 12.93
CA GLU A 75 12.57 22.82 12.61
C GLU A 75 13.20 22.71 11.22
N LEU A 76 12.52 23.22 10.19
CA LEU A 76 13.03 23.27 8.82
C LEU A 76 14.34 24.08 8.71
N ALA A 77 14.47 25.18 9.44
CA ALA A 77 15.71 25.97 9.47
C ALA A 77 16.88 25.20 10.12
N THR A 78 16.62 24.42 11.17
CA THR A 78 17.64 23.58 11.82
C THR A 78 18.09 22.43 10.93
N LEU A 79 17.18 21.82 10.17
CA LEU A 79 17.52 20.86 9.13
C LEU A 79 18.43 21.51 8.09
N ARG A 80 18.04 22.68 7.54
CA ARG A 80 18.80 23.41 6.52
C ARG A 80 20.20 23.84 7.00
N SER A 81 20.35 24.19 8.27
CA SER A 81 21.64 24.62 8.83
C SER A 81 22.52 23.45 9.28
N GLY A 82 21.97 22.25 9.41
CA GLY A 82 22.67 21.09 9.95
C GLY A 82 22.95 21.18 11.45
N ASP A 83 22.16 21.94 12.21
CA ASP A 83 22.29 22.04 13.67
C ASP A 83 21.46 20.95 14.38
N PHE A 84 22.09 19.81 14.61
CA PHE A 84 21.46 18.67 15.28
C PHE A 84 21.01 18.97 16.72
N ASN A 85 21.73 19.83 17.45
CA ASN A 85 21.36 20.16 18.83
C ASN A 85 20.10 21.01 18.87
N ALA A 86 19.98 21.97 17.95
CA ALA A 86 18.76 22.77 17.83
C ALA A 86 17.58 21.93 17.31
N TYR A 87 17.80 21.01 16.36
CA TYR A 87 16.78 20.08 15.87
C TYR A 87 16.22 19.23 17.02
N THR A 88 17.10 18.56 17.77
CA THR A 88 16.69 17.69 18.90
C THR A 88 16.04 18.44 20.06
N ALA A 89 16.30 19.74 20.23
CA ALA A 89 15.63 20.56 21.24
C ALA A 89 14.14 20.78 20.95
N LEU A 90 13.70 20.63 19.69
CA LEU A 90 12.29 20.73 19.30
C LEU A 90 11.50 19.43 19.57
N ILE A 91 12.22 18.35 19.87
CA ILE A 91 11.69 17.00 19.96
C ILE A 91 11.40 16.65 21.42
N ARG A 92 10.23 16.04 21.66
CA ARG A 92 9.87 15.52 22.97
C ARG A 92 9.13 14.20 22.86
N SER A 93 9.64 13.17 23.52
CA SER A 93 8.98 11.87 23.56
C SER A 93 9.38 11.09 24.80
N GLU A 94 8.45 10.26 25.29
CA GLU A 94 8.74 9.23 26.31
C GLU A 94 9.20 7.90 25.68
N SER A 95 9.07 7.76 24.36
CA SER A 95 9.51 6.58 23.61
C SER A 95 11.03 6.52 23.54
N THR A 96 11.59 5.34 23.82
CA THR A 96 13.04 5.08 23.70
C THR A 96 13.52 5.03 22.26
N ASP A 97 12.63 4.78 21.32
CA ASP A 97 12.96 4.49 19.92
C ASP A 97 12.89 5.75 19.06
N PHE A 98 12.16 6.77 19.52
CA PHE A 98 11.95 8.01 18.77
C PHE A 98 13.22 8.84 18.61
N ALA A 99 14.05 8.98 19.66
CA ALA A 99 15.28 9.75 19.52
C ALA A 99 16.26 9.15 18.48
N PRO A 100 16.51 7.83 18.46
CA PRO A 100 17.23 7.18 17.37
C PRO A 100 16.62 7.37 15.97
N GLU A 101 15.29 7.30 15.85
CA GLU A 101 14.60 7.52 14.57
C GLU A 101 14.85 8.94 14.04
N GLN A 102 14.79 9.93 14.92
CA GLN A 102 15.02 11.34 14.61
C GLN A 102 16.49 11.63 14.26
N GLU A 103 17.44 10.93 14.89
CA GLU A 103 18.86 11.00 14.49
C GLU A 103 19.07 10.46 13.07
N ARG A 104 18.43 9.32 12.73
CA ARG A 104 18.48 8.75 11.39
C ARG A 104 17.85 9.70 10.36
N GLU A 105 16.65 10.19 10.63
CA GLU A 105 15.93 11.13 9.76
C GLU A 105 16.76 12.40 9.50
N PHE A 106 17.34 12.99 10.54
CA PHE A 106 18.26 14.11 10.41
C PHE A 106 19.46 13.77 9.50
N GLY A 107 20.06 12.59 9.69
CA GLY A 107 21.16 12.10 8.87
C GLY A 107 20.80 11.95 7.39
N GLU A 108 19.59 11.48 7.09
CA GLU A 108 19.04 11.36 5.73
C GLU A 108 18.89 12.74 5.09
N TYR A 109 18.32 13.73 5.80
CA TYR A 109 18.23 15.10 5.31
C TYR A 109 19.61 15.71 5.03
N GLN A 110 20.58 15.51 5.92
CA GLN A 110 21.95 15.98 5.70
C GLN A 110 22.62 15.27 4.50
N ALA A 111 22.25 14.01 4.22
CA ALA A 111 22.71 13.32 3.01
C ALA A 111 22.11 13.94 1.75
N LEU A 112 20.79 14.18 1.72
CA LEU A 112 20.12 14.82 0.58
C LEU A 112 20.64 16.23 0.30
N MET A 113 20.85 17.04 1.34
CA MET A 113 21.39 18.41 1.19
C MET A 113 22.80 18.40 0.60
N ARG A 114 23.65 17.45 1.02
CA ARG A 114 25.00 17.30 0.45
C ARG A 114 24.97 16.92 -1.04
N LEU A 115 23.92 16.25 -1.48
CA LEU A 115 23.69 15.87 -2.88
C LEU A 115 22.97 16.96 -3.68
N ASP A 116 22.61 18.10 -3.07
CA ASP A 116 21.74 19.14 -3.65
C ASP A 116 20.41 18.55 -4.19
N ALA A 117 19.94 17.49 -3.51
CA ALA A 117 18.81 16.68 -3.94
C ALA A 117 17.49 17.11 -3.29
N ILE A 118 17.50 18.06 -2.35
CA ILE A 118 16.31 18.50 -1.61
C ILE A 118 16.18 20.02 -1.54
N ASP A 119 14.97 20.52 -1.76
CA ASP A 119 14.54 21.88 -1.43
C ASP A 119 13.26 21.84 -0.57
N PHE A 120 13.18 22.69 0.45
CA PHE A 120 12.05 22.80 1.36
C PHE A 120 11.17 24.03 1.06
N ARG A 121 11.24 24.54 -0.18
CA ARG A 121 10.44 25.67 -0.64
C ARG A 121 9.16 25.16 -1.29
N ALA A 122 8.01 25.65 -0.84
CA ALA A 122 6.78 25.55 -1.60
C ALA A 122 6.90 26.44 -2.86
N ASP A 123 6.61 25.88 -4.03
CA ASP A 123 6.41 26.52 -5.34
C ASP A 123 6.98 27.94 -5.53
N GLY A 124 8.20 28.04 -6.08
CA GLY A 124 8.63 29.10 -7.00
C GLY A 124 8.77 30.55 -6.51
N ASP A 125 8.09 30.98 -5.45
CA ASP A 125 8.05 32.39 -4.99
C ASP A 125 8.82 32.62 -3.69
N GLY A 126 9.31 31.57 -3.03
CA GLY A 126 10.35 31.68 -1.99
C GLY A 126 9.94 32.42 -0.71
N VAL A 127 8.64 32.50 -0.40
CA VAL A 127 8.15 33.22 0.78
C VAL A 127 7.71 32.28 1.91
N ASP A 128 7.14 31.10 1.62
CA ASP A 128 6.56 30.26 2.66
C ASP A 128 7.28 28.90 2.83
N PRO A 129 7.34 28.39 4.08
CA PRO A 129 7.81 27.04 4.37
C PRO A 129 6.90 26.02 3.67
N GLY A 130 7.39 24.81 3.42
CA GLY A 130 6.66 23.74 2.74
C GLY A 130 5.36 23.26 3.42
N VAL A 131 4.74 24.01 4.34
CA VAL A 131 3.49 23.60 5.00
C VAL A 131 2.32 23.66 4.02
N LEU A 132 1.75 22.51 3.68
CA LEU A 132 0.58 22.39 2.80
C LEU A 132 -0.74 22.55 3.58
N SER A 133 -0.80 21.95 4.77
CA SER A 133 -1.98 22.04 5.62
C SER A 133 -1.61 21.81 7.08
N MET A 134 -2.47 22.29 7.99
CA MET A 134 -2.33 22.03 9.42
C MET A 134 -3.71 21.88 10.07
N GLU A 135 -3.78 20.96 11.03
CA GLU A 135 -4.97 20.72 11.84
C GLU A 135 -4.57 20.74 13.31
N ILE A 136 -5.34 21.44 14.14
CA ILE A 136 -5.12 21.58 15.58
C ILE A 136 -6.38 21.08 16.30
N ASP A 137 -6.21 20.10 17.18
CA ASP A 137 -7.22 19.58 18.09
C ASP A 137 -6.69 19.72 19.53
N ASP A 138 -7.14 20.79 20.20
CA ASP A 138 -6.72 21.18 21.55
C ASP A 138 -5.19 21.35 21.65
N GLN A 139 -4.51 20.43 22.34
CA GLN A 139 -3.05 20.45 22.53
C GLN A 139 -2.31 19.57 21.52
N ARG A 140 -3.00 18.99 20.53
CA ARG A 140 -2.38 18.16 19.49
C ARG A 140 -2.51 18.86 18.14
N ALA A 141 -1.50 18.70 17.31
CA ALA A 141 -1.52 19.21 15.96
C ALA A 141 -0.85 18.26 14.98
N ARG A 142 -1.29 18.36 13.74
CA ARG A 142 -0.79 17.65 12.59
C ARG A 142 -0.49 18.66 11.50
N VAL A 143 0.66 18.54 10.88
CA VAL A 143 1.15 19.44 9.84
C VAL A 143 1.55 18.57 8.65
N VAL A 144 1.03 18.87 7.46
CA VAL A 144 1.49 18.24 6.22
C VAL A 144 2.56 19.13 5.62
N VAL A 145 3.77 18.59 5.49
CA VAL A 145 4.93 19.30 4.96
C VAL A 145 5.27 18.76 3.57
N GLN A 146 5.67 19.67 2.69
CA GLN A 146 6.12 19.42 1.33
C GLN A 146 7.63 19.57 1.23
N GLU A 147 8.23 18.63 0.52
CA GLU A 147 9.65 18.57 0.23
C GLU A 147 9.86 18.31 -1.26
N VAL A 148 10.72 19.06 -1.91
CA VAL A 148 11.04 18.85 -3.32
C VAL A 148 12.33 18.05 -3.39
N ILE A 149 12.23 16.74 -3.65
CA ILE A 149 13.38 15.83 -3.76
C ILE A 149 13.62 15.50 -5.23
N ASN A 150 14.79 15.85 -5.75
CA ASN A 150 15.16 15.72 -7.16
C ASN A 150 14.14 16.36 -8.13
N GLY A 151 13.61 17.53 -7.76
CA GLY A 151 12.61 18.24 -8.54
C GLY A 151 11.20 17.63 -8.51
N LYS A 152 10.97 16.59 -7.69
CA LYS A 152 9.66 15.97 -7.48
C LYS A 152 9.11 16.35 -6.11
N PRO A 153 7.84 16.78 -6.01
CA PRO A 153 7.27 17.23 -4.75
C PRO A 153 6.71 16.04 -3.96
N TYR A 154 7.24 15.82 -2.77
CA TYR A 154 6.79 14.85 -1.80
C TYR A 154 6.07 15.54 -0.64
N GLU A 155 5.17 14.83 0.00
CA GLU A 155 4.47 15.24 1.22
C GLU A 155 4.65 14.19 2.31
N LEU A 156 4.78 14.66 3.55
CA LEU A 156 4.85 13.83 4.75
C LEU A 156 4.10 14.49 5.90
N VAL A 157 3.68 13.67 6.86
CA VAL A 157 2.83 14.11 7.97
C VAL A 157 3.65 14.23 9.24
N TRP A 158 3.51 15.38 9.88
CA TRP A 158 4.26 15.78 11.05
C TRP A 158 3.35 16.02 12.26
N PHE A 159 3.69 15.46 13.42
CA PHE A 159 2.87 15.55 14.64
C PHE A 159 3.53 16.41 15.72
N TYR A 160 2.71 17.22 16.38
CA TYR A 160 3.13 18.13 17.43
C TYR A 160 2.18 18.13 18.61
N TRP A 161 2.73 18.20 19.83
CA TRP A 161 1.96 18.45 21.05
C TRP A 161 2.36 19.78 21.69
N TYR A 162 1.39 20.52 22.20
CA TYR A 162 1.60 21.77 22.92
C TYR A 162 1.76 21.52 24.41
N TYR A 163 2.88 21.95 24.98
CA TYR A 163 3.15 21.82 26.40
C TYR A 163 2.95 23.15 27.13
N GLU A 164 1.90 23.22 27.95
CA GLU A 164 1.58 24.41 28.77
C GLU A 164 2.47 24.54 30.02
N SER A 165 2.89 23.40 30.58
CA SER A 165 3.65 23.32 31.83
C SER A 165 5.09 22.86 31.59
N GLY A 166 6.04 23.60 32.16
CA GLY A 166 7.48 23.38 32.05
C GLY A 166 8.24 24.66 32.40
N GLU A 167 9.57 24.58 32.41
CA GLU A 167 10.45 25.77 32.38
C GLU A 167 10.14 26.61 31.11
N GLU A 168 10.57 27.88 31.08
CA GLU A 168 10.24 28.80 29.96
C GLU A 168 10.67 28.24 28.60
N ASP A 169 11.79 27.50 28.58
CA ASP A 169 12.36 26.85 27.40
C ASP A 169 11.69 25.51 27.05
N GLU A 170 10.77 25.00 27.88
CA GLU A 170 10.06 23.72 27.70
C GLU A 170 8.60 23.88 27.25
N ARG A 171 8.08 25.11 27.29
CA ARG A 171 6.72 25.41 26.82
C ARG A 171 6.65 25.50 25.31
N GLY A 172 5.45 25.35 24.76
CA GLY A 172 5.20 25.48 23.32
C GLY A 172 5.02 24.13 22.60
N TRP A 173 4.94 24.21 21.28
CA TRP A 173 4.82 23.04 20.41
C TRP A 173 6.12 22.24 20.37
N ARG A 174 6.00 20.91 20.44
CA ARG A 174 7.13 19.98 20.30
C ARG A 174 6.77 18.88 19.33
N ARG A 175 7.76 18.49 18.52
CA ARG A 175 7.73 17.32 17.65
C ARG A 175 7.58 16.07 18.51
N VAL A 176 6.58 15.24 18.20
CA VAL A 176 6.26 13.98 18.91
C VAL A 176 6.21 12.81 17.93
N PRO A 177 6.21 11.55 18.40
CA PRO A 177 5.98 10.39 17.54
C PRO A 177 4.65 10.47 16.81
N ASP A 178 4.53 9.71 15.72
CA ASP A 178 3.31 9.70 14.91
C ASP A 178 2.06 9.34 15.72
N ASP A 179 1.05 10.21 15.68
CA ASP A 179 -0.26 9.97 16.28
C ASP A 179 -1.25 9.53 15.19
N TYR A 180 -1.22 8.24 14.86
CA TYR A 180 -2.11 7.64 13.86
C TYR A 180 -3.61 7.75 14.22
N THR A 181 -3.95 8.07 15.48
CA THR A 181 -5.34 8.34 15.87
C THR A 181 -5.82 9.70 15.39
N PHE A 182 -4.90 10.60 15.06
CA PHE A 182 -5.16 11.94 14.56
C PHE A 182 -4.88 12.03 13.05
N TRP A 183 -5.41 11.08 12.27
CA TRP A 183 -5.30 11.04 10.80
C TRP A 183 -6.51 11.62 10.05
N GLY A 184 -7.52 12.06 10.81
CA GLY A 184 -8.78 12.60 10.31
C GLY A 184 -9.96 11.64 10.46
N ASP A 185 -11.13 12.13 10.05
CA ASP A 185 -12.38 11.37 10.11
C ASP A 185 -12.35 10.17 9.15
N GLU A 186 -13.03 9.10 9.54
CA GLU A 186 -13.19 7.91 8.71
C GLU A 186 -14.22 8.17 7.61
N ALA A 187 -13.88 7.76 6.38
CA ALA A 187 -14.71 7.91 5.20
C ALA A 187 -14.67 6.64 4.35
N GLU A 188 -15.63 6.52 3.44
CA GLU A 188 -15.77 5.38 2.55
C GLU A 188 -16.03 5.85 1.10
N ILE A 189 -15.42 5.16 0.14
CA ILE A 189 -15.74 5.22 -1.28
C ILE A 189 -16.14 3.81 -1.73
N SER A 190 -17.31 3.68 -2.35
CA SER A 190 -17.83 2.40 -2.85
C SER A 190 -18.11 2.48 -4.35
N THR A 191 -17.68 1.45 -5.09
CA THR A 191 -17.96 1.20 -6.51
C THR A 191 -18.95 0.02 -6.63
N ALA A 192 -18.95 -0.71 -7.75
CA ALA A 192 -19.83 -1.86 -7.91
C ALA A 192 -19.30 -3.12 -7.21
N HIS A 193 -17.97 -3.32 -7.19
CA HIS A 193 -17.33 -4.50 -6.61
C HIS A 193 -16.24 -4.17 -5.59
N VAL A 194 -15.93 -2.88 -5.36
CA VAL A 194 -14.88 -2.44 -4.42
C VAL A 194 -15.44 -1.44 -3.42
N THR A 195 -15.10 -1.62 -2.15
CA THR A 195 -15.38 -0.66 -1.07
C THR A 195 -14.05 -0.31 -0.41
N ILE A 196 -13.70 0.99 -0.39
CA ILE A 196 -12.49 1.50 0.24
C ILE A 196 -12.86 2.30 1.49
N THR A 197 -12.40 1.85 2.65
CA THR A 197 -12.42 2.61 3.91
C THR A 197 -11.07 3.29 4.10
N PHE A 198 -11.09 4.57 4.46
CA PHE A 198 -9.89 5.39 4.61
C PHE A 198 -10.12 6.53 5.61
N ARG A 199 -9.05 7.24 5.94
CA ARG A 199 -9.05 8.43 6.80
C ARG A 199 -8.87 9.70 5.96
N GLU A 200 -9.35 10.85 6.42
CA GLU A 200 -9.41 12.08 5.61
C GLU A 200 -8.13 12.43 4.84
N LEU A 201 -6.94 12.29 5.45
CA LEU A 201 -5.67 12.53 4.77
C LEU A 201 -5.43 11.63 3.56
N ASP A 202 -5.93 10.40 3.59
CA ASP A 202 -5.76 9.41 2.52
C ASP A 202 -6.83 9.54 1.42
N ARG A 203 -7.70 10.55 1.51
CA ARG A 203 -8.75 10.80 0.51
C ARG A 203 -8.21 10.88 -0.93
N PRO A 204 -7.10 11.59 -1.23
CA PRO A 204 -6.57 11.65 -2.59
C PRO A 204 -6.16 10.25 -3.10
N LEU A 205 -5.48 9.47 -2.27
CA LEU A 205 -5.09 8.10 -2.59
C LEU A 205 -6.31 7.22 -2.83
N ALA A 206 -7.27 7.20 -1.89
CA ALA A 206 -8.49 6.40 -2.01
C ALA A 206 -9.27 6.73 -3.29
N THR A 207 -9.36 8.03 -3.63
CA THR A 207 -10.05 8.51 -4.83
C THR A 207 -9.34 8.06 -6.11
N ALA A 208 -8.00 8.09 -6.13
CA ALA A 208 -7.21 7.63 -7.28
C ALA A 208 -7.25 6.10 -7.43
N LEU A 209 -7.25 5.38 -6.31
CA LEU A 209 -7.16 3.92 -6.27
C LEU A 209 -8.50 3.22 -6.58
N ALA A 210 -9.64 3.79 -6.16
CA ALA A 210 -10.98 3.20 -6.36
C ALA A 210 -11.32 2.78 -7.80
N PRO A 211 -11.23 3.65 -8.83
CA PRO A 211 -11.55 3.25 -10.20
C PRO A 211 -10.54 2.21 -10.75
N ARG A 212 -9.30 2.26 -10.27
CA ARG A 212 -8.24 1.33 -10.68
C ARG A 212 -8.52 -0.07 -10.14
N LEU A 213 -8.79 -0.18 -8.84
CA LEU A 213 -9.14 -1.44 -8.20
C LEU A 213 -10.41 -2.04 -8.78
N GLU A 214 -11.45 -1.24 -9.07
CA GLU A 214 -12.67 -1.73 -9.72
C GLU A 214 -12.34 -2.36 -11.08
N THR A 215 -11.55 -1.65 -11.91
CA THR A 215 -11.16 -2.14 -13.23
C THR A 215 -10.32 -3.41 -13.12
N TRP A 216 -9.36 -3.43 -12.21
CA TRP A 216 -8.49 -4.58 -11.97
C TRP A 216 -9.23 -5.79 -11.44
N TRP A 217 -10.16 -5.59 -10.52
CA TRP A 217 -10.92 -6.67 -9.93
C TRP A 217 -11.82 -7.35 -10.95
N VAL A 218 -12.55 -6.56 -11.74
CA VAL A 218 -13.44 -7.06 -12.79
C VAL A 218 -12.64 -7.70 -13.92
N SER A 219 -11.63 -7.00 -14.45
CA SER A 219 -10.86 -7.48 -15.61
C SER A 219 -9.96 -8.65 -15.24
N GLY A 220 -9.30 -8.58 -14.09
CA GLY A 220 -8.47 -9.65 -13.57
C GLY A 220 -9.29 -10.91 -13.33
N CYS A 221 -10.52 -10.77 -12.81
CA CYS A 221 -11.38 -11.92 -12.65
C CYS A 221 -11.85 -12.52 -13.99
N ALA A 222 -12.16 -11.69 -14.98
CA ALA A 222 -12.51 -12.16 -16.31
C ALA A 222 -11.33 -12.90 -16.99
N LEU A 223 -10.10 -12.44 -16.78
CA LEU A 223 -8.87 -13.07 -17.30
C LEU A 223 -8.54 -14.38 -16.58
N ALA A 224 -8.71 -14.43 -15.26
CA ALA A 224 -8.52 -15.65 -14.46
C ALA A 224 -9.71 -16.62 -14.59
N GLY A 225 -10.86 -16.14 -15.06
CA GLY A 225 -12.09 -16.91 -15.23
C GLY A 225 -12.73 -17.34 -13.91
N CYS A 226 -12.84 -16.42 -12.95
CA CYS A 226 -13.49 -16.76 -11.69
C CYS A 226 -15.00 -17.00 -11.80
N PRO A 227 -15.57 -17.77 -10.85
CA PRO A 227 -16.99 -18.05 -10.83
C PRO A 227 -17.82 -16.79 -10.51
N GLU A 228 -19.02 -16.73 -11.07
CA GLU A 228 -20.02 -15.71 -10.70
C GLU A 228 -20.87 -16.17 -9.48
N PRO A 229 -21.28 -15.25 -8.60
CA PRO A 229 -20.99 -13.81 -8.60
C PRO A 229 -19.61 -13.47 -8.02
N LEU A 230 -19.01 -12.40 -8.52
CA LEU A 230 -17.73 -11.87 -8.02
C LEU A 230 -17.89 -11.39 -6.57
N PRO A 231 -17.03 -11.81 -5.63
CA PRO A 231 -17.01 -11.27 -4.27
C PRO A 231 -16.69 -9.77 -4.27
N THR A 232 -17.28 -9.04 -3.32
CA THR A 232 -16.92 -7.63 -3.09
C THR A 232 -15.55 -7.55 -2.43
N LEU A 233 -14.64 -6.80 -3.04
CA LEU A 233 -13.33 -6.47 -2.48
C LEU A 233 -13.49 -5.32 -1.48
N ILE A 234 -13.05 -5.53 -0.25
CA ILE A 234 -12.96 -4.47 0.76
C ILE A 234 -11.49 -4.05 0.84
N VAL A 235 -11.22 -2.76 0.85
CA VAL A 235 -9.87 -2.20 0.98
C VAL A 235 -9.84 -1.24 2.15
N ASN A 236 -8.88 -1.44 3.05
CA ASN A 236 -8.66 -0.57 4.19
C ASN A 236 -7.32 0.16 4.06
N ILE A 237 -7.38 1.46 3.81
CA ILE A 237 -6.20 2.33 3.84
C ILE A 237 -6.01 2.79 5.28
N HIS A 238 -4.88 2.42 5.88
CA HIS A 238 -4.60 2.68 7.28
C HIS A 238 -3.20 3.29 7.49
N PRO A 239 -3.05 4.23 8.43
CA PRO A 239 -1.78 4.90 8.69
C PRO A 239 -0.82 4.12 9.60
N GLU A 240 -1.28 3.09 10.30
CA GLU A 240 -0.40 2.34 11.21
C GLU A 240 0.42 1.30 10.43
N PRO A 241 1.75 1.39 10.39
CA PRO A 241 2.55 0.35 9.75
C PRO A 241 2.44 -0.94 10.57
N GLN A 242 1.81 -1.98 10.01
CA GLN A 242 1.68 -3.31 10.64
C GLN A 242 3.01 -4.10 10.65
N GLY A 243 4.12 -3.43 10.96
CA GLY A 243 5.48 -3.97 10.93
C GLY A 243 6.19 -3.86 9.58
N THR A 244 5.47 -3.58 8.48
CA THR A 244 6.03 -3.35 7.13
C THR A 244 5.13 -2.43 6.30
N LEU A 245 5.73 -1.61 5.42
CA LEU A 245 5.03 -0.93 4.32
C LEU A 245 4.78 -1.93 3.20
N ALA A 246 3.83 -2.84 3.42
CA ALA A 246 3.45 -3.84 2.44
C ALA A 246 1.92 -3.96 2.41
N VAL A 247 1.38 -4.15 1.22
CA VAL A 247 -0.02 -4.50 1.03
C VAL A 247 -0.22 -5.93 1.54
N THR A 248 -1.18 -6.11 2.42
CA THR A 248 -1.44 -7.40 3.06
C THR A 248 -2.91 -7.74 3.03
N TRP A 249 -3.22 -9.04 2.96
CA TRP A 249 -4.60 -9.49 3.12
C TRP A 249 -4.93 -9.65 4.60
N ASP A 250 -6.19 -9.37 4.96
CA ASP A 250 -6.69 -9.65 6.30
C ASP A 250 -6.64 -11.16 6.59
N VAL A 251 -6.28 -11.48 7.84
CA VAL A 251 -6.08 -12.87 8.29
C VAL A 251 -7.43 -13.57 8.52
N PHE A 252 -8.49 -12.81 8.79
CA PHE A 252 -9.82 -13.31 9.11
C PHE A 252 -10.82 -13.14 7.97
N ASP A 253 -10.62 -12.16 7.10
CA ASP A 253 -11.43 -11.93 5.91
C ASP A 253 -10.60 -12.01 4.60
N PRO A 254 -10.77 -13.07 3.79
CA PRO A 254 -9.99 -13.27 2.57
C PRO A 254 -10.24 -12.20 1.48
N TRP A 255 -11.26 -11.35 1.64
CA TRP A 255 -11.61 -10.29 0.68
C TRP A 255 -11.34 -8.88 1.20
N THR A 256 -10.71 -8.75 2.37
CA THR A 256 -10.26 -7.46 2.90
C THR A 256 -8.75 -7.29 2.66
N LEU A 257 -8.39 -6.26 1.89
CA LEU A 257 -7.02 -5.87 1.58
C LEU A 257 -6.61 -4.66 2.42
N HIS A 258 -5.53 -4.78 3.18
CA HIS A 258 -4.94 -3.71 3.98
C HIS A 258 -3.83 -3.04 3.18
N ILE A 259 -3.96 -1.73 2.99
CA ILE A 259 -2.99 -0.89 2.29
C ILE A 259 -2.46 0.15 3.29
N PRO A 260 -1.14 0.19 3.56
CA PRO A 260 -0.59 1.23 4.41
C PRO A 260 -0.63 2.59 3.70
N SER A 261 -0.88 3.65 4.45
CA SER A 261 -0.82 5.00 3.90
C SER A 261 0.62 5.37 3.53
N PRO A 262 0.87 5.89 2.31
CA PRO A 262 2.20 6.35 1.91
C PRO A 262 2.64 7.62 2.66
N LEU A 263 1.69 8.34 3.27
CA LEU A 263 1.92 9.58 4.04
C LEU A 263 2.58 9.35 5.39
N VAL A 264 2.72 8.08 5.82
CA VAL A 264 3.54 7.68 6.97
C VAL A 264 5.02 7.87 6.67
N GLU A 265 5.40 7.82 5.40
CA GLU A 265 6.74 8.16 4.91
C GLU A 265 6.64 9.42 4.04
N ARG A 266 7.14 9.38 2.80
CA ARG A 266 7.09 10.48 1.83
C ARG A 266 6.27 10.06 0.62
N ALA A 267 5.02 10.53 0.55
CA ALA A 267 4.14 10.32 -0.60
C ALA A 267 4.39 11.39 -1.67
N ARG A 268 4.09 11.11 -2.94
CA ARG A 268 4.17 12.12 -4.00
C ARG A 268 2.92 13.00 -4.00
N SER A 269 3.10 14.31 -3.82
CA SER A 269 1.99 15.26 -3.76
C SER A 269 1.32 15.54 -5.11
N ASP A 270 2.05 15.33 -6.21
CA ASP A 270 1.54 15.54 -7.58
C ASP A 270 0.91 14.29 -8.20
N ASP A 271 1.19 13.10 -7.64
CA ASP A 271 0.61 11.83 -8.06
C ASP A 271 0.45 10.89 -6.86
N PRO A 272 -0.78 10.74 -6.31
CA PRO A 272 -1.05 9.89 -5.14
C PRO A 272 -0.73 8.40 -5.34
N LEU A 273 -0.55 7.94 -6.59
CA LEU A 273 -0.22 6.55 -6.90
C LEU A 273 1.26 6.35 -7.28
N ALA A 274 2.05 7.43 -7.36
CA ALA A 274 3.46 7.29 -7.64
C ALA A 274 4.20 6.62 -6.47
N PRO A 275 5.34 5.95 -6.73
CA PRO A 275 6.10 5.28 -5.68
C PRO A 275 6.47 6.23 -4.54
N ALA A 276 6.17 5.81 -3.31
CA ALA A 276 6.53 6.52 -2.10
C ALA A 276 8.02 6.35 -1.81
N LEU A 277 8.67 7.38 -1.27
CA LEU A 277 10.07 7.31 -0.90
C LEU A 277 10.20 6.81 0.55
N VAL A 278 10.77 5.61 0.72
CA VAL A 278 10.82 4.90 2.01
C VAL A 278 12.16 5.07 2.72
N ALA A 279 13.27 5.09 1.98
CA ALA A 279 14.58 5.30 2.59
C ALA A 279 15.57 5.90 1.59
N ILE A 280 16.55 6.63 2.12
CA ILE A 280 17.66 7.15 1.34
C ILE A 280 18.95 6.53 1.86
N ASN A 281 19.63 5.74 1.03
CA ASN A 281 20.93 5.17 1.35
C ASN A 281 22.00 5.66 0.36
N PRO A 282 22.72 6.75 0.67
CA PRO A 282 23.72 7.32 -0.23
C PRO A 282 24.92 6.40 -0.50
N ALA A 283 25.05 5.26 0.17
CA ALA A 283 26.10 4.28 -0.07
C ALA A 283 25.75 3.22 -1.13
N LEU A 284 24.51 3.21 -1.64
CA LEU A 284 24.06 2.27 -2.68
C LEU A 284 24.08 2.92 -4.08
N ASP A 285 24.19 2.09 -5.12
CA ASP A 285 24.14 2.53 -6.52
C ASP A 285 22.78 3.15 -6.89
N ASP A 286 21.70 2.66 -6.27
CA ASP A 286 20.40 3.36 -6.20
C ASP A 286 20.19 3.85 -4.76
N PRO A 287 20.35 5.16 -4.51
CA PRO A 287 20.26 5.69 -3.17
C PRO A 287 18.81 5.83 -2.69
N TYR A 288 17.80 5.58 -3.52
CA TYR A 288 16.40 5.77 -3.15
C TYR A 288 15.67 4.43 -3.10
N ARG A 289 15.31 3.99 -1.89
CA ARG A 289 14.35 2.89 -1.73
C ARG A 289 12.96 3.44 -1.87
N THR A 290 12.25 3.03 -2.92
CA THR A 290 10.85 3.37 -3.11
C THR A 290 9.95 2.17 -2.82
N TRP A 291 8.71 2.44 -2.43
CA TRP A 291 7.65 1.45 -2.35
C TRP A 291 6.56 1.84 -3.33
N ASP A 292 6.26 0.93 -4.24
CA ASP A 292 5.25 1.13 -5.26
C ASP A 292 3.96 0.41 -4.87
N ILE A 293 2.99 1.18 -4.37
CA ILE A 293 1.66 0.71 -3.98
C ILE A 293 0.92 0.04 -5.14
N VAL A 294 1.15 0.50 -6.37
CA VAL A 294 0.50 0.00 -7.58
C VAL A 294 1.00 -1.39 -7.89
N GLU A 295 2.32 -1.58 -7.85
CA GLU A 295 2.95 -2.88 -8.01
C GLU A 295 2.44 -3.88 -6.98
N ASP A 296 2.59 -3.55 -5.70
CA ASP A 296 2.26 -4.44 -4.58
C ASP A 296 0.76 -4.79 -4.56
N ALA A 297 -0.12 -3.80 -4.73
CA ALA A 297 -1.56 -4.07 -4.81
C ALA A 297 -1.93 -4.94 -6.03
N SER A 298 -1.32 -4.70 -7.20
CA SER A 298 -1.59 -5.51 -8.39
C SER A 298 -1.17 -6.98 -8.22
N GLU A 299 -0.02 -7.21 -7.58
CA GLU A 299 0.49 -8.54 -7.28
C GLU A 299 -0.40 -9.26 -6.27
N LYS A 300 -0.80 -8.58 -5.19
CA LYS A 300 -1.70 -9.17 -4.18
C LYS A 300 -3.08 -9.51 -4.71
N LEU A 301 -3.63 -8.67 -5.59
CA LEU A 301 -4.90 -8.96 -6.27
C LEU A 301 -4.75 -10.14 -7.23
N ALA A 302 -3.69 -10.18 -8.03
CA ALA A 302 -3.41 -11.28 -8.93
C ALA A 302 -3.26 -12.61 -8.16
N GLU A 303 -2.44 -12.64 -7.11
CA GLU A 303 -2.27 -13.78 -6.19
C GLU A 303 -3.63 -14.27 -5.68
N ARG A 304 -4.47 -13.36 -5.18
CA ARG A 304 -5.78 -13.71 -4.63
C ARG A 304 -6.72 -14.28 -5.69
N LEU A 305 -6.77 -13.67 -6.88
CA LEU A 305 -7.65 -14.12 -7.97
C LEU A 305 -7.24 -15.50 -8.49
N ILE A 306 -5.94 -15.72 -8.72
CA ILE A 306 -5.37 -17.01 -9.14
C ILE A 306 -5.71 -18.10 -8.10
N ARG A 307 -5.50 -17.83 -6.81
CA ARG A 307 -5.87 -18.78 -5.76
C ARG A 307 -7.36 -19.02 -5.67
N TYR A 308 -8.18 -17.97 -5.82
CA TYR A 308 -9.63 -18.13 -5.81
C TYR A 308 -10.12 -19.06 -6.93
N THR A 309 -9.59 -18.90 -8.13
CA THR A 309 -9.89 -19.78 -9.27
C THR A 309 -9.36 -21.20 -9.09
N ALA A 310 -8.20 -21.36 -8.45
CA ALA A 310 -7.63 -22.64 -8.08
C ALA A 310 -8.25 -23.24 -6.79
N ASN A 311 -9.38 -22.71 -6.33
CA ASN A 311 -10.10 -23.18 -5.13
C ASN A 311 -9.24 -23.19 -3.85
N TYR A 312 -8.31 -22.23 -3.75
CA TYR A 312 -7.33 -22.08 -2.66
C TYR A 312 -6.46 -23.32 -2.41
N GLU A 313 -6.28 -24.18 -3.41
CA GLU A 313 -5.30 -25.24 -3.34
C GLU A 313 -3.89 -24.62 -3.35
N VAL A 314 -3.11 -24.89 -2.31
CA VAL A 314 -1.74 -24.36 -2.18
C VAL A 314 -0.78 -25.36 -2.84
N PRO A 315 -0.02 -24.94 -3.87
CA PRO A 315 1.02 -25.76 -4.45
C PRO A 315 2.06 -26.20 -3.45
N VAL A 316 2.63 -27.38 -3.70
CA VAL A 316 3.81 -27.81 -2.97
C VAL A 316 4.97 -26.90 -3.39
N ASN A 317 5.61 -26.19 -2.45
CA ASN A 317 6.63 -25.16 -2.73
C ASN A 317 7.80 -25.60 -3.64
N HIS A 318 8.02 -26.91 -3.80
CA HIS A 318 9.07 -27.49 -4.65
C HIS A 318 8.54 -28.20 -5.90
N ALA A 319 7.24 -28.11 -6.17
CA ALA A 319 6.62 -28.64 -7.38
C ALA A 319 6.53 -27.55 -8.45
N ASP A 320 6.46 -27.97 -9.72
CA ASP A 320 6.25 -27.08 -10.87
C ASP A 320 5.00 -26.22 -10.73
N ALA A 321 3.96 -26.72 -10.05
CA ALA A 321 2.76 -25.98 -9.74
C ALA A 321 3.03 -24.67 -8.98
N ALA A 322 4.00 -24.65 -8.06
CA ALA A 322 4.34 -23.43 -7.32
C ALA A 322 4.97 -22.37 -8.23
N TRP A 323 5.85 -22.80 -9.14
CA TRP A 323 6.42 -21.93 -10.16
C TRP A 323 5.36 -21.43 -11.14
N LEU A 324 4.49 -22.32 -11.63
CA LEU A 324 3.40 -21.93 -12.53
C LEU A 324 2.42 -20.95 -11.88
N GLU A 325 2.08 -21.13 -10.60
CA GLU A 325 1.27 -20.17 -9.86
C GLU A 325 1.94 -18.78 -9.88
N ASP A 326 3.23 -18.72 -9.54
CA ASP A 326 4.00 -17.46 -9.54
C ASP A 326 4.06 -16.80 -10.92
N GLU A 327 4.30 -17.57 -11.99
CA GLU A 327 4.31 -17.05 -13.36
C GLU A 327 2.92 -16.53 -13.78
N LEU A 328 1.84 -17.22 -13.41
CA LEU A 328 0.47 -16.77 -13.66
C LEU A 328 0.14 -15.49 -12.88
N VAL A 329 0.61 -15.39 -11.63
CA VAL A 329 0.47 -14.17 -10.81
C VAL A 329 1.23 -13.01 -11.43
N ARG A 330 2.50 -13.20 -11.81
CA ARG A 330 3.32 -12.17 -12.49
C ARG A 330 2.71 -11.72 -13.82
N TRP A 331 2.21 -12.67 -14.61
CA TRP A 331 1.48 -12.35 -15.84
C TRP A 331 0.23 -11.52 -15.58
N LEU A 332 -0.62 -11.94 -14.64
CA LEU A 332 -1.87 -11.25 -14.34
C LEU A 332 -1.60 -9.85 -13.78
N ALA A 333 -0.68 -9.72 -12.81
CA ALA A 333 -0.28 -8.43 -12.24
C ALA A 333 0.30 -7.48 -13.32
N GLY A 334 1.16 -7.99 -14.22
CA GLY A 334 1.66 -7.22 -15.35
C GLY A 334 0.54 -6.78 -16.31
N THR A 335 -0.39 -7.68 -16.61
CA THR A 335 -1.54 -7.40 -17.48
C THR A 335 -2.45 -6.33 -16.89
N LEU A 336 -2.68 -6.34 -15.58
CA LEU A 336 -3.46 -5.31 -14.87
C LEU A 336 -2.79 -3.93 -14.95
N ARG A 337 -1.46 -3.88 -14.95
CA ARG A 337 -0.68 -2.63 -15.01
C ARG A 337 -0.43 -2.11 -16.44
N ALA A 338 -0.60 -2.95 -17.46
CA ALA A 338 -0.19 -2.67 -18.84
C ALA A 338 -0.75 -1.36 -19.43
N ASP A 339 -1.98 -0.97 -19.07
CA ASP A 339 -2.60 0.27 -19.56
C ASP A 339 -1.87 1.54 -19.09
N GLN A 340 -1.16 1.46 -17.95
CA GLN A 340 -0.47 2.60 -17.34
C GLN A 340 1.04 2.53 -17.49
N GLU A 341 1.60 1.32 -17.48
CA GLU A 341 3.03 1.06 -17.61
C GLU A 341 3.30 0.01 -18.70
N PRO A 342 3.28 0.41 -19.98
CA PRO A 342 3.43 -0.52 -21.10
C PRO A 342 4.80 -1.25 -21.12
N SER A 343 5.77 -0.75 -20.36
CA SER A 343 7.09 -1.36 -20.21
C SER A 343 7.13 -2.49 -19.18
N VAL A 344 6.09 -2.66 -18.34
CA VAL A 344 6.02 -3.75 -17.38
C VAL A 344 5.72 -5.04 -18.15
N VAL A 345 6.74 -5.88 -18.26
CA VAL A 345 6.59 -7.24 -18.81
C VAL A 345 6.18 -8.14 -17.64
N GLY A 346 5.04 -8.82 -17.78
CA GLY A 346 4.64 -9.87 -16.84
C GLY A 346 5.54 -11.12 -16.97
N SER A 347 4.99 -12.31 -16.72
CA SER A 347 5.72 -13.54 -17.02
C SER A 347 6.03 -13.67 -18.51
N ARG A 348 7.32 -13.81 -18.84
CA ARG A 348 7.78 -14.08 -20.22
C ARG A 348 7.32 -15.46 -20.69
N PHE A 349 7.36 -16.46 -19.82
CA PHE A 349 6.87 -17.80 -20.12
C PHE A 349 5.39 -17.77 -20.50
N ILE A 350 4.52 -17.21 -19.64
CA ILE A 350 3.08 -17.14 -19.93
C ILE A 350 2.80 -16.27 -21.16
N GLN A 351 3.59 -15.22 -21.40
CA GLN A 351 3.47 -14.42 -22.64
C GLN A 351 3.78 -15.26 -23.89
N THR A 352 4.86 -16.05 -23.91
CA THR A 352 5.16 -16.94 -25.05
C THR A 352 4.10 -18.02 -25.25
N VAL A 353 3.51 -18.55 -24.17
CA VAL A 353 2.34 -19.45 -24.23
C VAL A 353 1.13 -18.76 -24.85
N LEU A 354 0.85 -17.52 -24.45
CA LEU A 354 -0.25 -16.71 -24.98
C LEU A 354 -0.05 -16.40 -26.47
N ASP A 355 1.17 -16.04 -26.87
CA ASP A 355 1.51 -15.73 -28.26
C ASP A 355 1.35 -16.95 -29.17
N LEU A 356 1.68 -18.14 -28.66
CA LEU A 356 1.64 -19.38 -29.44
C LEU A 356 0.25 -20.02 -29.48
N TYR A 357 -0.50 -20.01 -28.36
CA TYR A 357 -1.75 -20.77 -28.19
C TYR A 357 -2.99 -19.89 -28.02
N GLY A 358 -2.82 -18.58 -27.91
CA GLY A 358 -3.89 -17.59 -27.85
C GLY A 358 -4.34 -17.22 -26.43
N PRO A 359 -5.29 -16.27 -26.31
CA PRO A 359 -5.64 -15.61 -25.05
C PRO A 359 -6.32 -16.52 -24.01
N GLN A 360 -6.77 -17.71 -24.40
CA GLN A 360 -7.40 -18.67 -23.49
C GLN A 360 -6.38 -19.59 -22.80
N ALA A 361 -5.11 -19.54 -23.19
CA ALA A 361 -4.09 -20.43 -22.68
C ALA A 361 -3.82 -20.24 -21.17
N PRO A 362 -3.62 -19.02 -20.63
CA PRO A 362 -3.41 -18.83 -19.19
C PRO A 362 -4.58 -19.33 -18.35
N TYR A 363 -5.82 -19.05 -18.80
CA TYR A 363 -7.04 -19.57 -18.17
C TYR A 363 -7.06 -21.10 -18.14
N THR A 364 -6.69 -21.73 -19.24
CA THR A 364 -6.67 -23.20 -19.35
C THR A 364 -5.61 -23.82 -18.44
N MET A 365 -4.43 -23.19 -18.33
CA MET A 365 -3.38 -23.62 -17.39
C MET A 365 -3.85 -23.51 -15.94
N LEU A 366 -4.44 -22.37 -15.59
CA LEU A 366 -4.97 -22.11 -14.25
C LEU A 366 -6.03 -23.13 -13.84
N ALA A 367 -6.93 -23.50 -14.75
CA ALA A 367 -7.94 -24.54 -14.51
C ALA A 367 -7.35 -25.95 -14.24
N THR A 368 -6.07 -26.15 -14.56
CA THR A 368 -5.35 -27.42 -14.29
C THR A 368 -4.36 -27.34 -13.15
N LEU A 369 -4.25 -26.16 -12.52
CA LEU A 369 -3.35 -25.96 -11.40
C LEU A 369 -3.86 -26.76 -10.20
N THR A 370 -3.16 -27.84 -9.90
CA THR A 370 -3.35 -28.68 -8.71
C THR A 370 -2.04 -28.67 -7.93
N PRO A 371 -2.01 -29.08 -6.64
CA PRO A 371 -0.82 -28.96 -5.81
C PRO A 371 0.45 -29.63 -6.34
N ASN A 372 0.28 -30.62 -7.23
CA ASN A 372 1.35 -31.38 -7.87
C ASN A 372 1.30 -31.29 -9.41
N ALA A 373 0.63 -30.27 -9.96
CA ALA A 373 0.62 -30.05 -11.40
C ALA A 373 2.05 -29.88 -11.93
N THR A 374 2.31 -30.45 -13.11
CA THR A 374 3.58 -30.29 -13.81
C THR A 374 3.42 -29.26 -14.92
N VAL A 375 4.53 -28.64 -15.37
CA VAL A 375 4.50 -27.75 -16.54
C VAL A 375 4.00 -28.50 -17.76
N GLY A 376 4.43 -29.75 -17.95
CA GLY A 376 4.01 -30.56 -19.08
C GLY A 376 2.51 -30.88 -19.07
N ALA A 377 1.92 -31.22 -17.91
CA ALA A 377 0.48 -31.50 -17.81
C ALA A 377 -0.37 -30.23 -18.09
N SER A 378 0.11 -29.07 -17.63
CA SER A 378 -0.55 -27.78 -17.87
C SER A 378 -0.50 -27.42 -19.36
N LEU A 379 0.66 -27.57 -20.00
CA LEU A 379 0.82 -27.35 -21.45
C LEU A 379 0.05 -28.38 -22.28
N GLN A 380 -0.02 -29.64 -21.87
CA GLN A 380 -0.85 -30.65 -22.54
C GLN A 380 -2.32 -30.23 -22.56
N THR A 381 -2.81 -29.60 -21.50
CA THR A 381 -4.20 -29.15 -21.42
C THR A 381 -4.46 -27.95 -22.35
N VAL A 382 -3.48 -27.04 -22.47
CA VAL A 382 -3.54 -25.91 -23.43
C VAL A 382 -3.50 -26.40 -24.87
N THR A 383 -2.56 -27.30 -25.19
CA THR A 383 -2.28 -27.72 -26.56
C THR A 383 -3.17 -28.85 -27.07
N GLY A 384 -3.73 -29.65 -26.16
CA GLY A 384 -4.40 -30.91 -26.46
C GLY A 384 -3.45 -32.04 -26.90
N VAL A 385 -2.13 -31.84 -26.80
CA VAL A 385 -1.09 -32.78 -27.25
C VAL A 385 -0.23 -33.18 -26.05
N PRO A 386 0.09 -34.48 -25.84
CA PRO A 386 1.00 -34.90 -24.78
C PRO A 386 2.33 -34.15 -24.86
N PHE A 387 2.89 -33.74 -23.71
CA PHE A 387 4.03 -32.83 -23.69
C PHE A 387 5.28 -33.41 -24.41
N GLY A 388 5.53 -34.71 -24.26
CA GLY A 388 6.60 -35.41 -24.98
C GLY A 388 6.42 -35.50 -26.51
N ASP A 389 5.21 -35.25 -27.00
CA ASP A 389 4.85 -35.29 -28.42
C ASP A 389 4.79 -33.89 -29.05
N LEU A 390 5.03 -32.82 -28.27
CA LEU A 390 5.09 -31.46 -28.83
C LEU A 390 6.24 -31.33 -29.84
N PRO A 391 6.03 -30.58 -30.94
CA PRO A 391 7.11 -30.21 -31.86
C PRO A 391 8.22 -29.46 -31.14
N LEU A 392 9.48 -29.74 -31.50
CA LEU A 392 10.63 -29.07 -30.88
C LEU A 392 10.56 -27.56 -31.10
N GLU A 393 10.11 -27.13 -32.29
CA GLU A 393 9.97 -25.71 -32.61
C GLU A 393 8.98 -24.98 -31.71
N GLN A 394 7.96 -25.67 -31.18
CA GLN A 394 7.03 -25.09 -30.22
C GLN A 394 7.63 -25.01 -28.81
N LEU A 395 8.42 -26.00 -28.42
CA LEU A 395 9.10 -26.01 -27.12
C LEU A 395 10.22 -24.98 -27.06
N GLU A 396 11.00 -24.84 -28.13
CA GLU A 396 12.05 -23.82 -28.29
C GLU A 396 11.51 -22.39 -28.28
N TYR A 397 10.24 -22.21 -28.68
CA TYR A 397 9.60 -20.89 -28.68
C TYR A 397 9.21 -20.40 -27.27
N LEU A 398 9.06 -21.31 -26.31
CA LEU A 398 8.70 -20.96 -24.93
C LEU A 398 9.92 -20.39 -24.18
N ASP A 399 9.71 -19.36 -23.37
CA ASP A 399 10.78 -18.78 -22.54
C ASP A 399 11.00 -19.61 -21.26
N TRP A 400 12.02 -20.46 -21.28
CA TRP A 400 12.38 -21.33 -20.16
C TRP A 400 13.37 -20.71 -19.17
N GLU A 401 13.87 -19.49 -19.39
CA GLU A 401 14.94 -18.92 -18.57
C GLU A 401 14.59 -18.87 -17.09
N ASP A 402 13.44 -18.28 -16.75
CA ASP A 402 13.00 -18.10 -15.37
C ASP A 402 12.71 -19.46 -14.70
N PHE A 403 12.17 -20.43 -15.45
CA PHE A 403 11.95 -21.80 -14.97
C PHE A 403 13.25 -22.47 -14.52
N LEU A 404 14.31 -22.33 -15.31
CA LEU A 404 15.60 -22.97 -15.06
C LEU A 404 16.30 -22.30 -13.87
N LEU A 405 16.26 -20.97 -13.79
CA LEU A 405 16.75 -20.21 -12.64
C LEU A 405 16.01 -20.60 -11.36
N TRP A 406 14.68 -20.74 -11.44
CA TRP A 406 13.86 -21.20 -10.33
C TRP A 406 14.26 -22.62 -9.90
N ARG A 407 14.40 -23.57 -10.83
CA ARG A 407 14.81 -24.96 -10.53
C ARG A 407 16.17 -25.04 -9.84
N LEU A 408 17.14 -24.22 -10.24
CA LEU A 408 18.48 -24.20 -9.63
C LEU A 408 18.46 -23.57 -8.24
N THR A 409 17.69 -22.49 -8.08
CA THR A 409 17.46 -21.87 -6.77
C THR A 409 16.82 -22.87 -5.83
N LEU A 410 15.77 -23.57 -6.29
CA LEU A 410 15.09 -24.60 -5.53
C LEU A 410 16.03 -25.75 -5.14
N GLU A 411 16.86 -26.21 -6.07
CA GLU A 411 17.84 -27.24 -5.78
C GLU A 411 18.78 -26.83 -4.63
N SER A 412 19.26 -25.58 -4.63
CA SER A 412 20.11 -25.07 -3.56
C SER A 412 19.39 -25.00 -2.21
N GLN A 413 18.10 -24.67 -2.20
CA GLN A 413 17.28 -24.61 -0.98
C GLN A 413 16.98 -26.01 -0.42
N LEU A 414 16.84 -27.02 -1.29
CA LEU A 414 16.57 -28.40 -0.92
C LEU A 414 17.84 -29.23 -0.64
N ALA A 415 19.03 -28.67 -0.82
CA ALA A 415 20.31 -29.36 -0.61
C ALA A 415 20.65 -29.54 0.89
N ASN A 416 19.68 -29.96 1.70
CA ASN A 416 19.80 -30.20 3.14
C ASN A 416 19.35 -31.64 3.48
N PRO A 417 19.94 -32.30 4.50
CA PRO A 417 19.51 -33.62 4.97
C PRO A 417 18.00 -33.80 5.15
N ASP A 418 17.31 -32.80 5.70
CA ASP A 418 15.87 -32.88 6.03
C ASP A 418 14.96 -32.89 4.79
N THR A 419 15.46 -32.39 3.66
CA THR A 419 14.71 -32.24 2.40
C THR A 419 15.26 -33.13 1.28
N SER A 420 16.15 -34.07 1.62
CA SER A 420 16.83 -34.96 0.67
C SER A 420 15.91 -35.73 -0.29
N GLY A 421 14.70 -36.09 0.14
CA GLY A 421 13.69 -36.72 -0.74
C GLY A 421 13.20 -35.79 -1.84
N ALA A 422 12.84 -34.54 -1.48
CA ALA A 422 12.43 -33.51 -2.43
C ALA A 422 13.59 -33.12 -3.35
N PHE A 423 14.81 -32.99 -2.81
CA PHE A 423 16.01 -32.77 -3.63
C PHE A 423 16.19 -33.84 -4.70
N ARG A 424 16.11 -35.13 -4.33
CA ARG A 424 16.25 -36.25 -5.27
C ARG A 424 15.16 -36.29 -6.33
N SER A 425 13.96 -35.77 -6.04
CA SER A 425 12.89 -35.69 -7.03
C SER A 425 13.15 -34.67 -8.14
N LEU A 426 14.13 -33.77 -7.98
CA LEU A 426 14.58 -32.86 -9.05
C LEU A 426 15.45 -33.57 -10.09
N TYR A 427 15.90 -34.79 -9.82
CA TYR A 427 16.89 -35.52 -10.62
C TYR A 427 16.29 -36.76 -11.28
N ASP A 428 16.85 -37.11 -12.43
CA ASP A 428 16.54 -38.37 -13.12
C ASP A 428 17.22 -39.55 -12.41
N MET A 429 16.62 -39.99 -11.30
CA MET A 429 17.13 -41.11 -10.52
C MET A 429 17.00 -42.46 -11.25
N GLY A 430 16.29 -42.50 -12.38
CA GLY A 430 16.25 -43.66 -13.29
C GLY A 430 17.53 -43.84 -14.10
N ASN A 431 18.32 -42.77 -14.27
CA ASN A 431 19.61 -42.81 -14.95
C ASN A 431 20.76 -43.09 -13.97
N PRO A 432 21.50 -44.21 -14.11
CA PRO A 432 22.57 -44.58 -13.20
C PRO A 432 23.75 -43.59 -13.20
N LEU A 433 23.89 -42.75 -14.23
CA LEU A 433 24.92 -41.70 -14.29
C LEU A 433 24.52 -40.45 -13.49
N THR A 434 23.23 -40.21 -13.30
CA THR A 434 22.71 -39.02 -12.60
C THR A 434 22.70 -39.21 -11.09
N VAL A 435 22.46 -40.42 -10.60
CA VAL A 435 22.48 -40.76 -9.17
C VAL A 435 23.76 -40.27 -8.45
N PRO A 436 24.99 -40.61 -8.88
CA PRO A 436 26.20 -40.16 -8.19
C PRO A 436 26.39 -38.64 -8.24
N VAL A 437 25.88 -37.96 -9.26
CA VAL A 437 25.90 -36.48 -9.35
C VAL A 437 25.02 -35.87 -8.27
N ALA A 438 23.78 -36.35 -8.16
CA ALA A 438 22.83 -35.89 -7.15
C ALA A 438 23.37 -36.11 -5.72
N GLU A 439 23.92 -37.30 -5.44
CA GLU A 439 24.56 -37.58 -4.14
C GLU A 439 25.72 -36.64 -3.85
N ASN A 440 26.57 -36.41 -4.84
CA ASN A 440 27.75 -35.58 -4.67
C ASN A 440 27.36 -34.14 -4.33
N ARG A 441 26.32 -33.59 -4.96
CA ARG A 441 25.81 -32.23 -4.65
C ARG A 441 25.13 -32.17 -3.30
N LEU A 442 24.29 -33.14 -2.97
CA LEU A 442 23.65 -33.23 -1.66
C LEU A 442 24.69 -33.33 -0.53
N SER A 443 25.80 -34.05 -0.75
CA SER A 443 26.87 -34.19 0.24
C SER A 443 27.83 -32.99 0.34
N ASN A 444 27.87 -32.13 -0.68
CA ASN A 444 28.73 -30.94 -0.74
C ASN A 444 27.95 -29.64 -0.52
N GLU A 445 26.97 -29.69 0.39
CA GLU A 445 26.02 -28.61 0.72
C GLU A 445 26.66 -27.22 0.76
N LEU A 446 27.73 -27.04 1.54
CA LEU A 446 28.36 -25.72 1.71
C LEU A 446 28.87 -25.14 0.38
N THR A 447 29.60 -25.91 -0.42
CA THR A 447 30.17 -25.41 -1.69
C THR A 447 29.09 -25.13 -2.73
N TYR A 448 28.02 -25.93 -2.73
CA TYR A 448 26.91 -25.78 -3.66
C TYR A 448 26.01 -24.60 -3.30
N VAL A 449 25.58 -24.50 -2.04
CA VAL A 449 24.74 -23.40 -1.56
C VAL A 449 25.43 -22.05 -1.72
N PHE A 450 26.71 -21.92 -1.33
CA PHE A 450 27.46 -20.67 -1.53
C PHE A 450 27.58 -20.25 -3.01
N ARG A 451 27.58 -21.21 -3.94
CA ARG A 451 27.63 -20.92 -5.38
C ARG A 451 26.34 -20.25 -5.85
N TYR A 452 25.20 -20.53 -5.23
CA TYR A 452 23.88 -20.18 -5.77
C TYR A 452 23.03 -19.25 -4.90
N THR A 453 23.39 -18.96 -3.64
CA THR A 453 22.48 -18.24 -2.70
C THR A 453 22.99 -16.94 -2.10
N GLY A 454 24.07 -16.29 -2.56
CA GLY A 454 24.45 -15.04 -1.86
C GLY A 454 25.49 -14.07 -2.42
N GLN A 455 26.29 -14.40 -3.43
CA GLN A 455 27.24 -13.42 -4.00
C GLN A 455 27.40 -13.50 -5.53
N ALA A 456 26.87 -14.54 -6.16
CA ALA A 456 26.98 -14.75 -7.59
C ALA A 456 25.63 -14.46 -8.25
N GLN A 457 25.62 -13.63 -9.28
CA GLN A 457 24.44 -13.49 -10.13
C GLN A 457 24.43 -14.67 -11.12
N MET A 458 23.36 -15.47 -11.09
CA MET A 458 23.09 -16.49 -12.10
C MET A 458 22.41 -15.84 -13.31
N VAL A 459 22.85 -16.21 -14.50
CA VAL A 459 22.22 -15.80 -15.76
C VAL A 459 22.16 -17.02 -16.67
N VAL A 460 21.01 -17.26 -17.31
CA VAL A 460 20.91 -18.26 -18.38
C VAL A 460 21.32 -17.57 -19.68
N GLU A 461 22.39 -18.04 -20.30
CA GLU A 461 22.92 -17.43 -21.53
C GLU A 461 22.26 -17.99 -22.78
N GLN A 462 21.99 -19.28 -22.76
CA GLN A 462 21.41 -20.00 -23.87
C GLN A 462 20.57 -21.16 -23.35
N VAL A 463 19.42 -21.39 -23.98
CA VAL A 463 18.59 -22.58 -23.81
C VAL A 463 18.48 -23.27 -25.17
N ASP A 464 18.63 -24.59 -25.19
CA ASP A 464 18.49 -25.43 -26.38
C ASP A 464 17.65 -26.67 -26.02
N ILE A 465 16.79 -27.11 -26.93
CA ILE A 465 15.90 -28.26 -26.72
C ILE A 465 16.04 -29.22 -27.89
N ASP A 466 16.43 -30.46 -27.62
CA ASP A 466 16.62 -31.50 -28.65
C ASP A 466 16.01 -32.83 -28.20
N ARG A 467 16.03 -33.83 -29.07
CA ARG A 467 15.71 -35.23 -28.73
C ARG A 467 16.97 -36.05 -28.67
N ASP A 468 17.10 -36.83 -27.60
CA ASP A 468 18.20 -37.79 -27.48
C ASP A 468 18.05 -38.95 -28.47
N GLN A 469 19.07 -39.82 -28.49
CA GLN A 469 19.10 -41.01 -29.35
C GLN A 469 17.94 -41.99 -29.10
N PHE A 470 17.21 -41.86 -28.00
CA PHE A 470 16.04 -42.66 -27.64
C PHE A 470 14.72 -41.93 -27.92
N GLY A 471 14.77 -40.70 -28.45
CA GLY A 471 13.62 -39.85 -28.75
C GLY A 471 13.10 -39.04 -27.56
N SER A 472 13.76 -39.12 -26.41
CA SER A 472 13.39 -38.37 -25.20
C SER A 472 13.80 -36.92 -25.37
N ILE A 473 12.93 -35.99 -24.99
CA ILE A 473 13.23 -34.56 -25.07
C ILE A 473 14.24 -34.21 -23.98
N GLN A 474 15.26 -33.45 -24.34
CA GLN A 474 16.26 -32.88 -23.46
C GLN A 474 16.29 -31.37 -23.59
N LEU A 475 16.43 -30.69 -22.47
CA LEU A 475 16.65 -29.26 -22.39
C LEU A 475 18.07 -29.03 -21.86
N TRP A 476 18.84 -28.23 -22.58
CA TRP A 476 20.19 -27.82 -22.24
C TRP A 476 20.21 -26.33 -21.97
N ALA A 477 20.93 -25.91 -20.93
CA ALA A 477 21.14 -24.50 -20.64
C ALA A 477 22.60 -24.23 -20.31
N GLU A 478 23.16 -23.17 -20.91
CA GLU A 478 24.45 -22.63 -20.48
C GLU A 478 24.18 -21.55 -19.42
N ILE A 479 24.67 -21.78 -18.20
CA ILE A 479 24.45 -20.87 -17.07
C ILE A 479 25.76 -20.26 -16.64
N SER A 480 25.75 -18.95 -16.54
CA SER A 480 26.88 -18.15 -16.10
C SER A 480 26.69 -17.71 -14.65
N LEU A 481 27.70 -18.01 -13.84
CA LEU A 481 27.86 -17.48 -12.49
C LEU A 481 28.80 -16.29 -12.54
N VAL A 482 28.31 -15.12 -12.15
CA VAL A 482 29.11 -13.89 -12.09
C VAL A 482 29.48 -13.57 -10.65
N THR A 483 30.73 -13.81 -10.26
CA THR A 483 31.25 -13.53 -8.91
C THR A 483 32.44 -12.58 -9.00
N GLY A 484 32.32 -11.38 -8.40
CA GLY A 484 33.42 -10.40 -8.40
C GLY A 484 33.92 -10.01 -9.80
N GLY A 485 33.03 -10.01 -10.80
CA GLY A 485 33.35 -9.71 -12.20
C GLY A 485 33.98 -10.86 -13.00
N GLN A 486 34.25 -12.02 -12.39
CA GLN A 486 34.61 -13.23 -13.11
C GLN A 486 33.36 -14.03 -13.46
N ARG A 487 33.26 -14.42 -14.73
CA ARG A 487 32.17 -15.25 -15.27
C ARG A 487 32.65 -16.68 -15.42
N GLN A 488 31.91 -17.61 -14.83
CA GLN A 488 32.12 -19.04 -15.00
C GLN A 488 30.85 -19.67 -15.57
N SER A 489 30.94 -20.22 -16.79
CA SER A 489 29.84 -20.92 -17.44
C SER A 489 29.86 -22.41 -17.12
N GLU A 490 28.68 -22.99 -16.87
CA GLU A 490 28.46 -24.42 -16.65
C GLU A 490 27.26 -24.89 -17.50
N PRO A 491 27.40 -25.96 -18.31
CA PRO A 491 26.28 -26.53 -19.03
C PRO A 491 25.44 -27.42 -18.11
N ILE A 492 24.14 -27.19 -18.08
CA ILE A 492 23.18 -27.97 -17.29
C ILE A 492 22.15 -28.59 -18.22
N ALA A 493 21.75 -29.83 -17.93
CA ALA A 493 20.90 -30.64 -18.77
C ALA A 493 19.76 -31.27 -17.97
N TRP A 494 18.56 -31.17 -18.53
CA TRP A 494 17.35 -31.79 -18.03
C TRP A 494 16.79 -32.74 -19.09
N ARG A 495 16.25 -33.88 -18.65
CA ARG A 495 15.48 -34.78 -19.50
C ARG A 495 14.01 -34.67 -19.11
N LEU A 496 13.15 -34.65 -20.11
CA LEU A 496 11.73 -34.77 -19.88
C LEU A 496 11.37 -36.22 -19.51
N ASP A 497 10.73 -36.41 -18.36
CA ASP A 497 10.19 -37.70 -17.93
C ASP A 497 8.85 -37.49 -17.21
N TYR A 498 7.82 -38.26 -17.59
CA TYR A 498 6.45 -38.12 -17.09
C TYR A 498 5.99 -36.65 -16.90
N ASP A 499 6.11 -35.85 -17.97
CA ASP A 499 5.71 -34.44 -18.02
C ASP A 499 6.48 -33.50 -17.09
N THR A 500 7.62 -33.94 -16.54
CA THR A 500 8.48 -33.17 -15.62
C THR A 500 9.91 -33.08 -16.13
N TRP A 501 10.53 -31.91 -16.01
CA TRP A 501 11.96 -31.75 -16.29
C TRP A 501 12.81 -32.26 -15.12
N LEU A 502 13.61 -33.30 -15.37
CA LEU A 502 14.49 -33.92 -14.39
C LEU A 502 15.96 -33.67 -14.73
N ARG A 503 16.72 -33.14 -13.78
CA ARG A 503 18.15 -32.84 -13.95
C ARG A 503 18.95 -34.12 -14.17
N THR A 504 19.89 -34.09 -15.12
CA THR A 504 20.68 -35.26 -15.53
C THR A 504 22.17 -35.16 -15.21
N ASN A 505 22.71 -33.94 -15.01
CA ASN A 505 24.14 -33.68 -14.82
C ASN A 505 24.45 -32.61 -13.77
#